data_AF-A0A7S1PWT6-F1
#
_entry.id   AF-A0A7S1PWT6-F1
#
_cell.length_a   1.000
_cell.length_b   1.000
_cell.length_c   1.000
_cell.angle_alpha   90.00
_cell.angle_beta   90.00
_cell.angle_gamma   90.00
#
_symmetry.space_group_name_H-M   'P 1'
#
loop_
_entity.id
_entity.type
_entity.pdbx_description
1 polymer ?
#
loop_
_entity_poly.entity_id
_entity_poly.type
_entity_poly.pdbx_seq_one_letter_code
_entity_poly.pdbx_strand_id
1 'polypeptide(L)'
;AASAFAAAATLVHAIEQAGSIDPMPVARVLQNLSTDSMYGRIAFDANGQCTNQMQVLQQHETELHAVFPSAIASARLVYPKPDWASLQCFNTDEGIDSAFGFLNGSCVECPLGRMSVVNV
;
A
#
# COMPACT_ATOMS: atom_id res chain seq x y z
N ALA A 1 -10.46 5.26 -3.36
CA ALA A 1 -10.38 6.39 -4.29
C ALA A 1 -9.47 6.11 -5.48
N ALA A 2 -8.21 5.71 -5.24
CA ALA A 2 -7.24 5.42 -6.30
C ALA A 2 -7.74 4.37 -7.32
N SER A 3 -8.37 3.26 -6.88
CA SER A 3 -8.85 2.19 -7.79
C SER A 3 -9.95 2.66 -8.74
N ALA A 4 -10.90 3.46 -8.23
CA ALA A 4 -11.96 4.05 -9.05
C ALA A 4 -11.41 5.04 -10.08
N PHE A 5 -10.40 5.84 -9.70
CA PHE A 5 -9.71 6.72 -10.63
C PHE A 5 -9.02 5.93 -11.73
N ALA A 6 -8.26 4.89 -11.38
CA ALA A 6 -7.56 4.06 -12.35
C ALA A 6 -8.53 3.38 -13.34
N ALA A 7 -9.67 2.89 -12.85
CA ALA A 7 -10.72 2.31 -13.68
C ALA A 7 -11.32 3.34 -14.65
N ALA A 8 -11.68 4.54 -14.14
CA ALA A 8 -12.24 5.59 -14.96
C ALA A 8 -11.25 6.09 -16.03
N ALA A 9 -9.99 6.31 -15.66
CA ALA A 9 -8.93 6.71 -16.59
C ALA A 9 -8.72 5.66 -17.69
N THR A 10 -8.69 4.37 -17.32
CA THR A 10 -8.56 3.26 -18.28
C THR A 10 -9.74 3.23 -19.26
N LEU A 11 -10.97 3.44 -18.77
CA LEU A 11 -12.17 3.50 -19.60
C LEU A 11 -12.13 4.67 -20.58
N VAL A 12 -11.76 5.87 -20.12
CA VAL A 12 -11.61 7.05 -20.99
C VAL A 12 -10.59 6.77 -22.09
N HIS A 13 -9.45 6.17 -21.74
CA HIS A 13 -8.44 5.82 -22.73
C HIS A 13 -8.92 4.81 -23.77
N ALA A 14 -9.74 3.84 -23.36
CA ALA A 14 -10.35 2.89 -24.28
C ALA A 14 -11.37 3.57 -25.21
N ILE A 15 -12.15 4.52 -24.72
CA ILE A 15 -13.10 5.32 -25.52
C ILE A 15 -12.35 6.15 -26.57
N GLU A 16 -11.26 6.80 -26.17
CA GLU A 16 -10.41 7.60 -27.07
C GLU A 16 -9.81 6.74 -28.18
N GLN A 17 -9.27 5.56 -27.85
CA GLN A 17 -8.70 4.63 -28.82
C GLN A 17 -9.76 3.97 -29.72
N ALA A 18 -10.96 3.70 -29.19
CA ALA A 18 -12.07 3.17 -29.96
C ALA A 18 -12.67 4.21 -30.91
N GLY A 19 -12.49 5.51 -30.64
CA GLY A 19 -13.15 6.59 -31.37
C GLY A 19 -14.68 6.53 -31.27
N SER A 20 -15.21 5.88 -30.24
CA SER A 20 -16.65 5.63 -30.04
C SER A 20 -16.95 5.43 -28.56
N ILE A 21 -18.18 5.74 -28.18
CA ILE A 21 -18.76 5.43 -26.86
C ILE A 21 -19.58 4.13 -26.87
N ASP A 22 -19.69 3.47 -28.02
CA ASP A 22 -20.43 2.22 -28.14
C ASP A 22 -19.74 1.12 -27.31
N PRO A 23 -20.49 0.33 -26.52
CA PRO A 23 -19.88 -0.65 -25.61
C PRO A 23 -19.03 -1.72 -26.30
N MET A 24 -19.45 -2.15 -27.49
CA MET A 24 -18.78 -3.23 -28.23
C MET A 24 -17.36 -2.85 -28.70
N PRO A 25 -17.15 -1.73 -29.43
CA PRO A 25 -15.80 -1.31 -29.80
C PRO A 25 -14.93 -0.96 -28.59
N VAL A 26 -15.49 -0.32 -27.56
CA VAL A 26 -14.75 0.00 -26.32
C VAL A 26 -14.30 -1.27 -25.61
N ALA A 27 -15.17 -2.28 -25.45
CA ALA A 27 -14.82 -3.56 -24.84
C ALA A 27 -13.71 -4.30 -25.62
N ARG A 28 -13.74 -4.24 -26.96
CA ARG A 28 -12.68 -4.83 -27.80
C ARG A 28 -11.34 -4.14 -27.60
N VAL A 29 -11.33 -2.82 -27.45
CA VAL A 29 -10.12 -2.06 -27.12
C VAL A 29 -9.64 -2.43 -25.72
N LEU A 30 -10.52 -2.45 -24.72
CA LEU A 30 -10.18 -2.82 -23.34
C LEU A 30 -9.49 -4.18 -23.24
N GLN A 31 -9.94 -5.18 -24.01
CA GLN A 31 -9.34 -6.52 -24.03
C GLN A 31 -7.87 -6.52 -24.50
N ASN A 32 -7.46 -5.53 -25.30
CA ASN A 32 -6.10 -5.41 -25.82
C ASN A 32 -5.34 -4.22 -25.23
N LEU A 33 -5.99 -3.46 -24.34
CA LEU A 33 -5.44 -2.24 -23.76
C LEU A 33 -4.36 -2.60 -22.75
N SER A 34 -3.29 -1.83 -22.78
CA SER A 34 -2.22 -1.93 -21.80
C SER A 34 -1.72 -0.53 -21.46
N THR A 35 -2.04 -0.06 -20.26
CA THR A 35 -1.79 1.32 -19.83
C THR A 35 -1.18 1.38 -18.44
N ASP A 36 -0.31 2.35 -18.20
CA ASP A 36 0.26 2.57 -16.88
C ASP A 36 -0.72 3.31 -15.96
N SER A 37 -0.66 2.98 -14.67
CA SER A 37 -1.48 3.61 -13.62
C SER A 37 -0.69 3.68 -12.31
N MET A 38 -1.29 4.34 -11.31
CA MET A 38 -0.76 4.33 -9.93
C MET A 38 -0.69 2.93 -9.28
N TYR A 39 -1.36 1.92 -9.85
CA TYR A 39 -1.28 0.52 -9.42
C TYR A 39 -0.30 -0.30 -10.27
N GLY A 40 0.49 0.35 -11.12
CA GLY A 40 1.26 -0.30 -12.16
C GLY A 40 0.47 -0.49 -13.45
N ARG A 41 0.99 -1.35 -14.32
CA ARG A 41 0.49 -1.56 -15.68
C ARG A 41 -0.82 -2.34 -15.68
N ILE A 42 -1.92 -1.69 -16.01
CA ILE A 42 -3.25 -2.30 -16.17
C ILE A 42 -3.30 -3.02 -17.52
N ALA A 43 -3.59 -4.31 -17.48
CA ALA A 43 -3.92 -5.15 -18.63
C ALA A 43 -4.90 -6.25 -18.20
N PHE A 44 -5.57 -6.87 -19.17
CA PHE A 44 -6.58 -7.89 -18.94
C PHE A 44 -6.25 -9.20 -19.67
N ASP A 45 -6.55 -10.33 -19.05
CA ASP A 45 -6.43 -11.65 -19.67
C ASP A 45 -7.64 -11.98 -20.55
N ALA A 46 -7.63 -13.16 -21.18
CA ALA A 46 -8.73 -13.61 -22.03
C ALA A 46 -10.07 -13.79 -21.29
N ASN A 47 -10.05 -13.87 -19.96
CA ASN A 47 -11.25 -13.95 -19.12
C ASN A 47 -11.70 -12.55 -18.64
N GLY A 48 -11.02 -11.48 -19.05
CA GLY A 48 -11.28 -10.11 -18.60
C GLY A 48 -10.77 -9.81 -17.20
N GLN A 49 -9.91 -10.66 -16.63
CA GLN A 49 -9.31 -10.43 -15.31
C GLN A 49 -8.06 -9.58 -15.43
N CYS A 50 -7.86 -8.69 -14.46
CA CYS A 50 -6.66 -7.85 -14.44
C CYS A 50 -5.41 -8.71 -14.21
N THR A 51 -4.39 -8.53 -15.03
CA THR A 51 -3.11 -9.29 -14.94
C THR A 51 -2.11 -8.64 -13.98
N ASN A 52 -2.51 -7.62 -13.23
CA ASN A 52 -1.62 -6.91 -12.33
C ASN A 52 -1.10 -7.84 -11.25
N GLN A 53 0.20 -7.77 -10.99
CA GLN A 53 0.80 -8.55 -9.94
C GLN A 53 0.37 -7.99 -8.57
N MET A 54 -0.12 -8.88 -7.70
CA MET A 54 -0.40 -8.54 -6.32
C MET A 54 0.90 -8.19 -5.60
N GLN A 55 0.86 -7.08 -4.86
CA GLN A 55 2.00 -6.58 -4.10
C GLN A 55 1.71 -6.77 -2.60
N VAL A 56 2.75 -7.12 -1.86
CA VAL A 56 2.71 -7.15 -0.39
C VAL A 56 3.50 -5.96 0.10
N LEU A 57 2.83 -5.10 0.87
CA LEU A 57 3.42 -3.92 1.47
C LEU A 57 3.52 -4.13 2.99
N GLN A 58 4.59 -3.63 3.60
CA GLN A 58 4.77 -3.58 5.05
C GLN A 58 5.20 -2.16 5.42
N GLN A 59 4.51 -1.58 6.41
CA GLN A 59 4.95 -0.32 6.99
C GLN A 59 6.06 -0.60 7.99
N HIS A 60 7.21 0.04 7.80
CA HIS A 60 8.32 0.07 8.76
C HIS A 60 8.41 1.49 9.30
N GLU A 61 8.22 1.64 10.60
CA GLU A 61 8.19 2.96 11.24
C GLU A 61 7.17 3.90 10.54
N THR A 62 7.66 4.92 9.83
CA THR A 62 6.87 5.93 9.12
C THR A 62 6.80 5.70 7.61
N GLU A 63 7.52 4.72 7.07
CA GLU A 63 7.62 4.47 5.63
C GLU A 63 6.91 3.17 5.21
N LEU A 64 6.27 3.21 4.03
CA LEU A 64 5.60 2.05 3.45
C LEU A 64 6.53 1.38 2.43
N HIS A 65 6.93 0.13 2.70
CA HIS A 65 7.82 -0.62 1.82
C HIS A 65 7.08 -1.74 1.09
N ALA A 66 7.42 -1.94 -0.19
CA ALA A 66 7.06 -3.17 -0.89
C ALA A 66 8.02 -4.29 -0.45
N VAL A 67 7.49 -5.41 0.00
CA VAL A 67 8.29 -6.58 0.44
C VAL A 67 8.20 -7.75 -0.54
N PHE A 68 7.16 -7.77 -1.38
CA PHE A 68 6.99 -8.75 -2.45
C PHE A 68 6.13 -8.15 -3.59
N PRO A 69 6.38 -8.49 -4.86
CA PRO A 69 7.39 -9.39 -5.41
C PRO A 69 8.82 -8.83 -5.33
N SER A 70 9.82 -9.72 -5.38
CA SER A 70 11.24 -9.35 -5.26
C SER A 70 11.70 -8.34 -6.32
N ALA A 71 11.07 -8.32 -7.49
CA ALA A 71 11.37 -7.39 -8.57
C ALA A 71 11.15 -5.92 -8.20
N ILE A 72 10.26 -5.63 -7.24
CA ILE A 72 9.95 -4.26 -6.80
C ILE A 72 10.17 -4.06 -5.29
N ALA A 73 10.71 -5.08 -4.60
CA ALA A 73 10.84 -5.04 -3.15
C ALA A 73 11.86 -3.98 -2.74
N SER A 74 11.43 -3.01 -1.94
CA SER A 74 12.28 -1.96 -1.38
C SER A 74 12.83 -2.32 0.01
N ALA A 75 12.23 -3.30 0.68
CA ALA A 75 12.72 -3.83 1.95
C ALA A 75 12.47 -5.34 2.08
N ARG A 76 13.14 -5.96 3.04
CA ARG A 76 12.85 -7.35 3.43
C ARG A 76 11.66 -7.38 4.38
N LEU A 77 10.85 -8.43 4.30
CA LEU A 77 9.80 -8.70 5.28
C LEU A 77 10.42 -8.82 6.68
N VAL A 78 9.93 -7.99 7.61
CA VAL A 78 10.33 -8.06 9.02
C VAL A 78 9.35 -8.99 9.74
N TYR A 79 9.90 -10.09 10.27
CA TYR A 79 9.21 -11.10 11.05
C TYR A 79 10.17 -11.71 12.09
N PRO A 80 9.73 -12.05 13.32
CA PRO A 80 8.37 -11.94 13.86
C PRO A 80 7.95 -10.48 14.12
N LYS A 81 6.63 -10.24 14.17
CA LYS A 81 6.11 -8.97 14.67
C LYS A 81 6.55 -8.78 16.14
N PRO A 82 6.63 -7.54 16.65
CA PRO A 82 6.85 -7.31 18.09
C PRO A 82 5.87 -8.10 18.96
N ASP A 83 6.35 -8.54 20.12
CA ASP A 83 5.50 -9.17 21.12
C ASP A 83 4.38 -8.20 21.58
N TRP A 84 3.34 -8.75 22.21
CA TRP A 84 2.17 -7.96 22.60
C TRP A 84 2.48 -6.85 23.61
N ALA A 85 3.48 -7.02 24.48
CA ALA A 85 3.87 -6.00 25.44
C ALA A 85 4.58 -4.84 24.73
N SER A 86 5.46 -5.14 23.78
CA SER A 86 6.22 -4.17 23.02
C SER A 86 5.38 -3.36 22.02
N LEU A 87 4.24 -3.90 21.55
CA LEU A 87 3.34 -3.19 20.63
C LEU A 87 2.82 -1.86 21.18
N GLN A 88 2.64 -1.74 22.50
CA GLN A 88 2.15 -0.50 23.12
C GLN A 88 3.14 0.66 22.93
N CYS A 89 4.44 0.37 22.90
CA CYS A 89 5.47 1.38 22.64
C CYS A 89 5.64 1.75 21.15
N PHE A 90 5.12 0.92 20.24
CA PHE A 90 5.16 1.18 18.79
C PHE A 90 3.86 1.78 18.24
N ASN A 91 2.80 1.85 19.04
CA ASN A 91 1.50 2.37 18.62
C ASN A 91 1.49 3.92 18.68
N THR A 92 2.00 4.55 17.62
CA THR A 92 2.04 6.01 17.49
C THR A 92 0.71 6.64 17.09
N ASP A 93 -0.30 5.84 16.74
CA ASP A 93 -1.60 6.32 16.26
C ASP A 93 -2.47 6.93 17.37
N GLU A 94 -2.14 6.70 18.66
CA GLU A 94 -2.85 7.29 19.79
C GLU A 94 -2.29 8.65 20.24
N GLY A 95 -1.38 9.24 19.46
CA GLY A 95 -0.75 10.50 19.82
C GLY A 95 0.26 10.37 20.96
N ILE A 96 0.91 11.48 21.29
CA ILE A 96 2.07 11.58 22.21
C ILE A 96 1.71 11.26 23.69
N ASP A 97 0.49 10.78 23.95
CA ASP A 97 -0.03 10.38 25.27
C ASP A 97 0.18 8.88 25.58
N SER A 98 1.13 8.22 24.94
CA SER A 98 1.41 6.82 25.27
C SER A 98 1.99 6.75 26.69
N ALA A 99 1.22 6.14 27.60
CA ALA A 99 1.70 5.73 28.92
C ALA A 99 2.89 4.76 28.83
N PHE A 100 3.34 4.37 27.63
CA PHE A 100 4.44 3.45 27.38
C PHE A 100 5.49 4.10 26.48
N GLY A 101 6.76 3.80 26.74
CA GLY A 101 7.91 4.26 25.96
C GLY A 101 9.10 3.31 26.09
N PHE A 102 10.13 3.53 25.26
CA PHE A 102 11.35 2.73 25.31
C PHE A 102 12.34 3.30 26.32
N LEU A 103 12.68 2.51 27.34
CA LEU A 103 13.76 2.79 28.28
C LEU A 103 14.83 1.70 28.17
N ASN A 104 16.05 2.06 27.75
CA ASN A 104 17.16 1.12 27.54
C ASN A 104 16.81 -0.06 26.61
N GLY A 105 16.00 0.18 25.58
CA GLY A 105 15.55 -0.84 24.63
C GLY A 105 14.41 -1.73 25.12
N SER A 106 13.91 -1.52 26.34
CA SER A 106 12.74 -2.22 26.88
C SER A 106 11.50 -1.33 26.83
N CYS A 107 10.38 -1.88 26.38
CA CYS A 107 9.08 -1.20 26.46
C CYS A 107 8.58 -1.20 27.91
N VAL A 108 8.40 -0.02 28.49
CA VAL A 108 7.97 0.16 29.89
C VAL A 108 6.92 1.24 29.99
N GLU A 109 6.10 1.18 31.04
CA GLU A 109 5.19 2.26 31.39
C GLU A 109 5.98 3.51 31.83
N CYS A 110 5.71 4.65 31.23
CA CYS A 110 6.29 5.93 31.58
C CYS A 110 5.81 6.35 32.97
N PRO A 111 6.73 6.72 33.89
CA PRO A 111 6.35 7.29 35.17
C PRO A 111 5.52 8.56 34.98
N LEU A 112 4.47 8.73 35.79
CA LEU A 112 3.64 9.93 35.77
C LEU A 112 4.50 11.20 35.83
N GLY A 113 4.33 12.08 34.84
CA GLY A 113 5.05 13.36 34.73
C GLY A 113 6.37 13.31 33.95
N ARG A 114 6.69 12.21 33.26
CA ARG A 114 7.82 12.14 32.31
C ARG A 114 7.34 11.95 30.87
N MET A 115 7.94 12.67 29.94
CA MET A 115 7.74 12.49 28.50
C MET A 115 8.76 11.50 27.93
N SER A 116 8.30 10.57 27.09
CA SER A 116 9.18 9.78 26.23
C SER A 116 9.64 10.68 25.08
N VAL A 117 10.95 10.82 24.90
CA VAL A 117 11.53 11.48 23.71
C VAL A 117 12.01 10.40 22.75
N VAL A 118 11.40 10.32 21.57
CA VAL A 118 11.95 9.53 20.48
C VAL A 118 13.20 10.26 19.99
N ASN A 119 14.38 9.75 20.34
CA ASN A 119 15.62 10.23 19.73
C ASN A 119 15.66 9.67 18.30
N VAL A 120 15.38 10.54 17.34
CA VAL A 120 15.57 10.31 15.89
C VAL A 120 17.05 10.46 15.56
#